data_AF-A0A0C9ZEG3-F1
#
_entry.id   AF-A0A0C9ZEG3-F1
#
_cell.length_a   1.000
_cell.length_b   1.000
_cell.length_c   1.000
_cell.angle_alpha   90.00
_cell.angle_beta   90.00
_cell.angle_gamma   90.00
#
_symmetry.space_group_name_H-M   'P 1'
#
loop_
_entity.id
_entity.type
_entity.pdbx_description
1 polymer ?
#
loop_
_entity_poly.entity_id
_entity_poly.type
_entity_poly.pdbx_seq_one_letter_code
_entity_poly.pdbx_strand_id
1 'polypeptide(L)'
;DLPHGWNAHRAQTYRQLACHLECGQFTQLQRSNWVRENTDAITTYYTMLMLGDITPPGKLSSMVKGLKMHMIHHWLLDVTQDIRLSGQYATMLVGPTPSGLIPTNVPSIEAPEDFMVPAYTQHSDAALDAANWRV
;
A
#
# COMPACT_ATOMS: atom_id res chain seq x y z
N ASP A 1 6.75 -9.83 38.85
CA ASP A 1 7.41 -9.21 37.68
C ASP A 1 7.30 -10.11 36.46
N LEU A 2 7.07 -9.53 35.28
CA LEU A 2 7.09 -10.30 34.03
C LEU A 2 8.54 -10.65 33.64
N PRO A 3 8.77 -11.75 32.89
CA PRO A 3 10.09 -12.11 32.41
C PRO A 3 10.70 -10.99 31.55
N HIS A 4 12.03 -10.93 31.50
CA HIS A 4 12.76 -9.84 30.86
C HIS A 4 12.24 -9.51 29.45
N GLY A 5 12.01 -8.22 29.21
CA GLY A 5 11.55 -7.69 27.94
C GLY A 5 10.04 -7.80 27.69
N TRP A 6 9.26 -8.57 28.46
CA TRP A 6 7.79 -8.58 28.33
C TRP A 6 7.15 -7.25 28.77
N ASN A 7 7.71 -6.63 29.83
CA ASN A 7 7.33 -5.28 30.29
C ASN A 7 8.01 -4.14 29.50
N ALA A 8 8.83 -4.44 28.49
CA ALA A 8 9.55 -3.40 27.79
C ALA A 8 8.57 -2.50 27.02
N HIS A 9 8.73 -1.18 27.19
CA HIS A 9 7.93 -0.16 26.51
C HIS A 9 7.78 -0.46 25.03
N ARG A 10 6.62 -0.11 24.46
CA ARG A 10 6.32 -0.23 23.02
C ARG A 10 7.51 0.22 22.15
N ALA A 11 8.14 1.34 22.48
CA ALA A 11 9.31 1.88 21.78
C ALA A 11 10.51 0.91 21.69
N GLN A 12 10.76 0.09 22.70
CA GLN A 12 11.84 -0.92 22.66
C GLN A 12 11.53 -2.03 21.64
N THR A 13 10.25 -2.43 21.54
CA THR A 13 9.82 -3.45 20.57
C THR A 13 9.98 -2.92 19.14
N TYR A 14 9.53 -1.68 18.89
CA TYR A 14 9.71 -1.04 17.59
C TYR A 14 11.19 -0.88 17.23
N ARG A 15 12.08 -0.60 18.19
CA ARG A 15 13.53 -0.54 17.94
C ARG A 15 14.12 -1.90 17.54
N GLN A 16 13.69 -2.98 18.17
CA GLN A 16 14.16 -4.32 17.76
C GLN A 16 13.67 -4.67 16.35
N LEU A 17 12.40 -4.37 16.03
CA LEU A 17 11.87 -4.57 14.69
C LEU A 17 12.58 -3.71 13.65
N ALA A 18 12.85 -2.44 13.97
CA ALA A 18 13.62 -1.53 13.13
C ALA A 18 15.01 -2.11 12.84
N CYS A 19 15.71 -2.61 13.86
CA CYS A 19 17.02 -3.23 13.69
C CYS A 19 17.00 -4.38 12.67
N HIS A 20 16.04 -5.32 12.78
CA HIS A 20 15.92 -6.41 11.81
C HIS A 20 15.58 -5.93 10.39
N LEU A 21 14.72 -4.91 10.26
CA LEU A 21 14.35 -4.34 8.97
C LEU A 21 15.53 -3.59 8.33
N GLU A 22 16.28 -2.81 9.11
CA GLU A 22 17.50 -2.13 8.68
C GLU A 22 18.59 -3.12 8.25
N CYS A 23 18.79 -4.21 9.00
CA CYS A 23 19.66 -5.32 8.58
C CYS A 23 19.20 -5.95 7.25
N GLY A 24 17.89 -6.03 7.04
CA GLY A 24 17.28 -6.43 5.77
C GLY A 24 17.31 -5.36 4.68
N GLN A 25 18.00 -4.23 4.89
CA GLN A 25 18.06 -3.07 3.97
C GLN A 25 16.70 -2.41 3.68
N PHE A 26 15.73 -2.56 4.59
CA PHE A 26 14.51 -1.78 4.55
C PHE A 26 14.74 -0.43 5.20
N THR A 27 14.23 0.62 4.56
CA THR A 27 14.22 1.98 5.07
C THR A 27 12.83 2.32 5.59
N GLN A 28 12.78 3.04 6.71
CA GLN A 28 11.50 3.51 7.26
C GLN A 28 10.96 4.64 6.37
N LEU A 29 9.77 4.43 5.81
CA LEU A 29 9.06 5.47 5.06
C LEU A 29 8.23 6.34 5.99
N GLN A 30 7.31 5.72 6.74
CA GLN A 30 6.44 6.44 7.67
C GLN A 30 5.93 5.51 8.77
N ARG A 31 6.17 5.87 10.04
CA ARG A 31 5.71 5.12 11.22
C ARG A 31 6.10 3.64 11.17
N SER A 32 5.15 2.75 10.91
CA SER A 32 5.35 1.30 10.82
C SER A 32 5.51 0.78 9.39
N ASN A 33 5.60 1.68 8.41
CA ASN A 33 5.82 1.34 7.01
C ASN A 33 7.31 1.36 6.69
N TRP A 34 7.78 0.25 6.15
CA TRP A 34 9.17 0.00 5.80
C TRP A 34 9.23 -0.49 4.36
N VAL A 35 10.21 -0.02 3.62
CA VAL A 35 10.30 -0.22 2.16
C VAL A 35 11.71 -0.63 1.79
N ARG A 36 11.84 -1.48 0.78
CA ARG A 36 13.12 -1.78 0.17
C ARG A 36 12.95 -1.77 -1.34
N GLU A 37 13.71 -0.92 -2.00
CA GLU A 37 13.75 -0.88 -3.46
C GLU A 37 14.58 -2.06 -3.99
N ASN A 38 14.23 -2.53 -5.18
CA ASN A 38 14.99 -3.57 -5.89
C ASN A 38 15.22 -4.83 -5.05
N THR A 39 14.19 -5.27 -4.32
CA THR A 39 14.21 -6.52 -3.55
C THR A 39 13.41 -7.61 -4.23
N ASP A 40 13.76 -8.86 -3.95
CA ASP A 40 13.01 -10.03 -4.37
C ASP A 40 12.11 -10.56 -3.23
N ALA A 41 11.17 -11.43 -3.61
CA ALA A 41 10.20 -11.99 -2.68
C ALA A 41 10.85 -12.89 -1.61
N ILE A 42 11.95 -13.58 -1.92
CA ILE A 42 12.63 -14.50 -1.01
C ILE A 42 13.32 -13.70 0.09
N THR A 43 14.07 -12.67 -0.29
CA THR A 43 14.74 -11.76 0.64
C THR A 43 13.74 -11.06 1.56
N THR A 44 12.63 -10.59 1.00
CA THR A 44 11.53 -9.99 1.77
C THR A 44 10.93 -10.98 2.76
N TYR A 45 10.66 -12.21 2.30
CA TYR A 45 10.09 -13.27 3.13
C TYR A 45 11.01 -13.65 4.30
N TYR A 46 12.30 -13.87 4.05
CA TYR A 46 13.26 -14.16 5.11
C TYR A 46 13.37 -13.01 6.12
N THR A 47 13.40 -11.76 5.64
CA THR A 47 13.42 -10.59 6.54
C THR A 47 12.19 -10.58 7.45
N MET A 48 11.00 -10.93 6.92
CA MET A 48 9.77 -11.03 7.72
C MET A 48 9.83 -12.15 8.76
N LEU A 49 10.47 -13.28 8.47
CA LEU A 49 10.67 -14.36 9.44
C LEU A 49 11.58 -13.92 10.59
N MET A 50 12.67 -13.19 10.29
CA MET A 50 13.61 -12.68 11.29
C MET A 50 12.96 -11.74 12.31
N LEU A 51 11.83 -11.10 11.98
CA LEU A 51 11.08 -10.29 12.94
C LEU A 51 10.55 -11.13 14.12
N GLY A 52 10.34 -12.42 13.93
CA GLY A 52 9.94 -13.35 14.98
C GLY A 52 10.99 -13.52 16.08
N ASP A 53 12.25 -13.19 15.79
CA ASP A 53 13.39 -13.37 16.69
C ASP A 53 13.57 -12.20 17.68
N ILE A 54 12.65 -11.23 17.68
CA ILE A 54 12.68 -10.18 18.70
C ILE A 54 12.56 -10.78 20.10
N THR A 55 13.25 -10.14 21.03
CA THR A 55 13.23 -10.56 22.43
C THR A 55 12.10 -9.88 23.21
N PRO A 56 11.44 -10.63 24.09
CA PRO A 56 11.49 -12.09 24.29
C PRO A 56 10.79 -12.89 23.16
N PRO A 57 11.17 -14.15 22.93
CA PRO A 57 10.51 -15.03 21.97
C PRO A 57 8.98 -15.08 22.17
N GLY A 58 8.23 -15.06 21.07
CA GLY A 58 6.76 -15.04 21.10
C GLY A 58 6.13 -13.68 21.40
N LYS A 59 6.93 -12.64 21.71
CA LYS A 59 6.41 -11.29 21.92
C LYS A 59 5.79 -10.68 20.67
N LEU A 60 6.37 -10.96 19.49
CA LEU A 60 5.80 -10.45 18.25
C LEU A 60 4.37 -10.95 18.05
N SER A 61 4.17 -12.27 18.18
CA SER A 61 2.88 -12.92 18.00
C SER A 61 1.84 -12.52 19.06
N SER A 62 2.26 -12.14 20.27
CA SER A 62 1.34 -11.72 21.32
C SER A 62 0.92 -10.25 21.23
N MET A 63 1.73 -9.39 20.61
CA MET A 63 1.48 -7.95 20.57
C MET A 63 1.06 -7.40 19.21
N VAL A 64 1.42 -8.07 18.11
CA VAL A 64 1.13 -7.59 16.76
C VAL A 64 -0.17 -8.22 16.26
N LYS A 65 -1.20 -7.38 16.05
CA LYS A 65 -2.49 -7.80 15.48
C LYS A 65 -2.40 -8.27 14.03
N GLY A 66 -1.40 -7.77 13.30
CA GLY A 66 -1.18 -8.12 11.90
C GLY A 66 0.09 -7.51 11.36
N LEU A 67 0.73 -8.26 10.48
CA LEU A 67 1.92 -7.89 9.73
C LEU A 67 1.67 -8.27 8.27
N LYS A 68 1.97 -7.36 7.33
CA LYS A 68 1.69 -7.58 5.91
C LYS A 68 2.90 -7.17 5.08
N MET A 69 3.17 -7.93 4.03
CA MET A 69 4.10 -7.59 2.96
C MET A 69 3.31 -7.42 1.66
N HIS A 70 3.69 -6.46 0.84
CA HIS A 70 3.11 -6.26 -0.49
C HIS A 70 4.17 -5.66 -1.41
N MET A 71 4.07 -6.00 -2.70
CA MET A 71 4.90 -5.39 -3.72
C MET A 71 4.25 -4.08 -4.17
N ILE A 72 5.01 -2.99 -4.12
CA ILE A 72 4.59 -1.70 -4.68
C ILE A 72 5.28 -1.59 -6.04
N HIS A 73 4.53 -1.75 -7.13
CA HIS A 73 5.07 -1.68 -8.49
C HIS A 73 5.46 -0.25 -8.88
N HIS A 74 4.70 0.74 -8.43
CA HIS A 74 4.90 2.13 -8.81
C HIS A 74 4.56 3.09 -7.65
N TRP A 75 5.48 4.00 -7.34
CA TRP A 75 5.32 5.08 -6.35
C TRP A 75 4.58 6.28 -6.96
N LEU A 76 3.32 6.08 -7.32
CA LEU A 76 2.59 7.05 -8.16
C LEU A 76 1.83 8.12 -7.38
N LEU A 77 1.54 7.85 -6.11
CA LEU A 77 0.64 8.67 -5.31
C LEU A 77 1.24 8.92 -3.92
N ASP A 78 1.63 10.17 -3.66
CA ASP A 78 1.72 10.70 -2.31
C ASP A 78 0.45 11.50 -2.05
N VAL A 79 -0.58 10.89 -1.46
CA VAL A 79 -1.87 11.56 -1.26
C VAL A 79 -1.75 12.57 -0.11
N THR A 80 -1.34 13.79 -0.44
CA THR A 80 -1.48 14.95 0.46
C THR A 80 -2.91 15.51 0.39
N GLN A 81 -3.32 16.32 1.37
CA GLN A 81 -4.65 16.95 1.38
C GLN A 81 -4.91 17.86 0.15
N ASP A 82 -3.89 18.14 -0.67
CA ASP A 82 -3.93 19.14 -1.74
C ASP A 82 -3.94 18.59 -3.18
N ILE A 83 -4.03 17.27 -3.41
CA ILE A 83 -3.89 16.75 -4.78
C ILE A 83 -5.20 16.85 -5.58
N ARG A 84 -5.37 18.02 -6.24
CA ARG A 84 -6.18 18.25 -7.44
C ARG A 84 -5.37 18.13 -8.76
N LEU A 85 -4.20 17.47 -8.73
CA LEU A 85 -3.23 17.50 -9.85
C LEU A 85 -3.23 16.23 -10.74
N SER A 86 -4.20 15.33 -10.59
CA SER A 86 -4.16 14.00 -11.21
C SER A 86 -4.05 13.99 -12.74
N GLY A 87 -4.61 14.97 -13.46
CA GLY A 87 -4.63 14.96 -14.92
C GLY A 87 -3.28 15.21 -15.61
N GLN A 88 -2.39 16.03 -15.02
CA GLN A 88 -1.15 16.46 -15.69
C GLN A 88 0.06 15.56 -15.36
N TYR A 89 0.09 14.98 -14.17
CA TYR A 89 1.23 14.20 -13.67
C TYR A 89 0.95 12.70 -13.53
N ALA A 90 -0.33 12.30 -13.55
CA ALA A 90 -0.72 10.89 -13.52
C ALA A 90 -1.59 10.59 -14.74
N THR A 91 -0.98 10.55 -15.92
CA THR A 91 -1.66 10.25 -17.20
C THR A 91 -2.39 8.91 -17.20
N MET A 92 -2.01 7.98 -16.32
CA MET A 92 -2.73 6.71 -16.10
C MET A 92 -4.06 6.85 -15.36
N LEU A 93 -4.31 8.00 -14.73
CA LEU A 93 -5.61 8.40 -14.15
C LEU A 93 -6.44 9.24 -15.14
N VAL A 94 -5.95 9.42 -16.36
CA VAL A 94 -6.71 10.02 -17.46
C VAL A 94 -7.54 8.92 -18.09
N GLY A 95 -8.83 9.18 -18.22
CA GLY A 95 -9.80 8.23 -18.74
C GLY A 95 -11.12 8.38 -18.00
N PRO A 96 -12.16 7.69 -18.47
CA PRO A 96 -13.45 7.77 -17.84
C PRO A 96 -13.44 7.14 -16.45
N THR A 97 -14.27 7.66 -15.56
CA THR A 97 -14.46 7.16 -14.19
C THR A 97 -15.69 6.26 -14.15
N PRO A 98 -15.71 5.16 -13.37
CA PRO A 98 -16.90 4.34 -13.19
C PRO A 98 -18.07 5.19 -12.68
N SER A 99 -19.22 5.11 -13.35
CA SER A 99 -20.38 5.98 -13.11
C SER A 99 -20.87 5.91 -11.65
N GLY A 100 -20.82 4.73 -11.04
CA GLY A 100 -21.21 4.51 -9.64
C GLY A 100 -20.27 5.15 -8.60
N LEU A 101 -19.09 5.64 -9.01
CA LEU A 101 -18.14 6.33 -8.14
C LEU A 101 -18.22 7.85 -8.27
N ILE A 102 -19.02 8.37 -9.19
CA ILE A 102 -19.16 9.81 -9.43
C ILE A 102 -20.27 10.35 -8.53
N PRO A 103 -19.95 11.27 -7.60
CA PRO A 103 -20.97 11.93 -6.80
C PRO A 103 -21.99 12.68 -7.68
N THR A 104 -23.26 12.68 -7.28
CA THR A 104 -24.35 13.30 -8.06
C THR A 104 -24.19 14.81 -8.29
N ASN A 105 -23.33 15.47 -7.50
CA ASN A 105 -23.02 16.89 -7.62
C ASN A 105 -21.81 17.18 -8.55
N VAL A 106 -21.20 16.15 -9.13
CA VAL A 106 -20.11 16.31 -10.11
C VAL A 106 -20.71 16.20 -11.51
N PRO A 107 -20.63 17.27 -12.34
CA PRO A 107 -21.06 17.20 -13.73
C PRO A 107 -20.25 16.13 -14.45
N SER A 108 -20.94 15.25 -15.17
CA SER A 108 -20.30 14.22 -15.98
C SER A 108 -21.17 13.87 -17.19
N ILE A 109 -20.55 13.37 -18.25
CA ILE A 109 -21.23 12.93 -19.48
C ILE A 109 -20.95 11.45 -19.74
N GLU A 110 -21.77 10.81 -20.57
CA GLU A 110 -21.52 9.44 -21.02
C GLU A 110 -20.19 9.35 -21.78
N ALA A 111 -19.46 8.25 -21.56
CA ALA A 111 -18.25 7.99 -22.30
C ALA A 111 -18.59 7.74 -23.79
N PRO A 112 -17.80 8.26 -24.74
CA PRO A 112 -18.03 8.01 -26.17
C PRO A 112 -17.84 6.52 -26.51
N GLU A 113 -18.44 6.03 -27.60
CA GLU A 113 -18.39 4.60 -27.95
C GLU A 113 -16.97 4.06 -28.18
N ASP A 114 -16.02 4.93 -28.55
CA ASP A 114 -14.62 4.63 -28.77
C ASP A 114 -13.72 4.92 -27.55
N PHE A 115 -14.30 5.03 -26.34
CA PHE A 115 -13.54 5.29 -25.14
C PHE A 115 -12.49 4.21 -24.85
N MET A 116 -11.36 4.64 -24.31
CA MET A 116 -10.37 3.73 -23.74
C MET A 116 -10.59 3.62 -22.24
N VAL A 117 -10.69 2.39 -21.72
CA VAL A 117 -10.69 2.14 -20.28
C VAL A 117 -9.39 2.66 -19.64
N PRO A 118 -9.43 3.15 -18.40
CA PRO A 118 -8.21 3.54 -17.69
C PRO A 118 -7.18 2.42 -17.64
N ALA A 119 -5.90 2.80 -17.62
CA ALA A 119 -4.81 1.84 -17.53
C ALA A 119 -4.99 0.90 -16.33
N TYR A 120 -4.62 -0.38 -16.49
CA TYR A 120 -4.76 -1.44 -15.48
C TYR A 120 -6.21 -1.82 -15.10
N THR A 121 -7.22 -1.33 -15.81
CA THR A 121 -8.59 -1.86 -15.71
C THR A 121 -8.58 -3.34 -16.13
N GLN A 122 -9.01 -4.23 -15.24
CA GLN A 122 -9.11 -5.65 -15.55
C GLN A 122 -10.26 -5.88 -16.53
N HIS A 123 -10.02 -6.74 -17.53
CA HIS A 123 -11.04 -7.08 -18.52
C HIS A 123 -12.24 -7.75 -17.85
N SER A 124 -13.44 -7.21 -18.10
CA SER A 124 -14.73 -7.78 -17.68
C SER A 124 -15.84 -7.22 -18.55
N ASP A 125 -17.00 -7.89 -18.60
CA ASP A 125 -18.17 -7.40 -19.34
C ASP A 125 -18.59 -6.01 -18.85
N ALA A 126 -18.51 -5.78 -17.53
CA ALA A 126 -18.79 -4.47 -16.93
C ALA A 126 -17.78 -3.39 -17.34
N ALA A 127 -16.49 -3.75 -17.52
CA ALA A 127 -15.47 -2.82 -17.97
C ALA A 127 -15.61 -2.44 -19.45
N LEU A 128 -16.20 -3.32 -20.28
CA LEU A 128 -16.44 -3.06 -21.70
C LEU A 128 -17.75 -2.31 -21.98
N ASP A 129 -18.65 -2.27 -21.01
CA ASP A 129 -19.93 -1.56 -21.13
C ASP A 129 -19.75 -0.06 -20.88
N ALA A 130 -19.86 0.74 -21.96
CA ALA A 130 -19.76 2.19 -21.94
C ALA A 130 -20.72 2.86 -20.94
N ALA A 131 -21.89 2.25 -20.66
CA ALA A 131 -22.86 2.80 -19.72
C ALA A 131 -22.31 2.87 -18.28
N ASN A 132 -21.32 2.03 -17.95
CA ASN A 132 -20.67 2.02 -16.64
C ASN A 132 -19.62 3.11 -16.47
N TRP A 133 -19.40 3.95 -17.47
CA TRP A 133 -18.32 4.93 -17.50
C TRP A 133 -18.86 6.34 -17.75
N ARG A 134 -18.16 7.35 -17.22
CA ARG A 134 -18.45 8.75 -17.46
C ARG A 134 -17.16 9.57 -17.55
N VAL A 135 -17.23 10.70 -18.25
CA VAL A 135 -16.14 11.68 -18.40
C VAL A 135 -16.53 12.99 -17.71
#